data_AF-A0A0W0YE08-F1
#
_entry.id   AF-A0A0W0YE08-F1
#
_cell.length_a   1.000
_cell.length_b   1.000
_cell.length_c   1.000
_cell.angle_alpha   90.00
_cell.angle_beta   90.00
_cell.angle_gamma   90.00
#
_symmetry.space_group_name_H-M   'P 1'
#
loop_
_entity.id
_entity.type
_entity.pdbx_description
1 polymer ?
#
loop_
_entity_poly.entity_id
_entity_poly.type
_entity_poly.pdbx_seq_one_letter_code
_entity_poly.pdbx_strand_id
1 'polypeptide(L)'
;MLSSSSEYIKALREGKYLLFLEWVDFITKKYTRDEYILDADDTTNSLIFEWLNNGYSEEDAKNLALLHAVYDLESKALQGKLDYAFKTIIVALFLCMVFHKHNLYLQSDSPQMTCEEINQLIEKSGKQLSPSLYRSSLAGVQTEFFQWVDNSDTHEVTVVFDKIHAITRLRYLLEDYILHLDRSKKDQDELHTARLSLAKRFLTYIYEQLEFTPKVADEISNYVNALRELHPNKWEEERLDALSPPSTLDNTWRWVTGIGIGFFNLVLHKKSIGELISGQSETPQI
;
A
#
# COMPACT_ATOMS: atom_id res chain seq x y z
N MET A 1 -11.52 -6.54 4.96
CA MET A 1 -11.36 -6.64 6.43
C MET A 1 -11.90 -7.97 6.91
N LEU A 2 -11.14 -8.67 7.74
CA LEU A 2 -11.52 -9.94 8.37
C LEU A 2 -12.44 -9.68 9.58
N SER A 3 -12.94 -10.76 10.18
CA SER A 3 -13.96 -10.71 11.24
C SER A 3 -13.39 -10.80 12.65
N SER A 4 -12.13 -11.23 12.80
CA SER A 4 -11.52 -11.46 14.11
C SER A 4 -10.00 -11.27 14.10
N SER A 5 -9.44 -10.94 15.27
CA SER A 5 -7.99 -10.79 15.47
C SER A 5 -7.21 -12.08 15.21
N SER A 6 -7.80 -13.25 15.51
CA SER A 6 -7.16 -14.54 15.23
C SER A 6 -6.89 -14.76 13.75
N GLU A 7 -7.77 -14.28 12.86
CA GLU A 7 -7.57 -14.35 11.41
C GLU A 7 -6.41 -13.46 10.95
N TYR A 8 -6.26 -12.27 11.54
CA TYR A 8 -5.13 -11.39 11.28
C TYR A 8 -3.80 -11.97 11.78
N ILE A 9 -3.78 -12.52 13.00
CA ILE A 9 -2.60 -13.20 13.55
C ILE A 9 -2.25 -14.44 12.72
N LYS A 10 -3.25 -15.17 12.22
CA LYS A 10 -3.03 -16.25 11.26
C LYS A 10 -2.42 -15.74 9.96
N ALA A 11 -2.87 -14.58 9.45
CA ALA A 11 -2.26 -13.96 8.28
C ALA A 11 -0.77 -13.63 8.48
N LEU A 12 -0.37 -13.16 9.67
CA LEU A 12 1.04 -12.99 10.03
C LEU A 12 1.81 -14.32 9.92
N ARG A 13 1.29 -15.38 10.54
CA ARG A 13 1.90 -16.72 10.53
C ARG A 13 1.98 -17.35 9.13
N GLU A 14 1.11 -16.94 8.22
CA GLU A 14 1.11 -17.37 6.81
C GLU A 14 1.94 -16.45 5.89
N GLY A 15 2.61 -15.42 6.44
CA GLY A 15 3.41 -14.47 5.67
C GLY A 15 2.58 -13.50 4.81
N LYS A 16 1.29 -13.33 5.11
CA LYS A 16 0.36 -12.41 4.43
C LYS A 16 0.39 -11.04 5.10
N TYR A 17 1.54 -10.37 5.02
CA TYR A 17 1.81 -9.17 5.81
C TYR A 17 0.92 -7.98 5.50
N LEU A 18 0.57 -7.71 4.23
CA LEU A 18 -0.34 -6.61 3.91
C LEU A 18 -1.73 -6.81 4.54
N LEU A 19 -2.21 -8.05 4.58
CA LEU A 19 -3.47 -8.39 5.26
C LEU A 19 -3.32 -8.19 6.77
N PHE A 20 -2.22 -8.67 7.35
CA PHE A 20 -1.94 -8.50 8.77
C PHE A 20 -1.88 -7.02 9.19
N LEU A 21 -1.30 -6.14 8.37
CA LEU A 21 -1.21 -4.70 8.68
C LEU A 21 -2.59 -4.01 8.73
N GLU A 22 -3.63 -4.55 8.08
CA GLU A 22 -5.01 -4.06 8.23
C GLU A 22 -5.59 -4.33 9.63
N TRP A 23 -4.91 -5.11 10.47
CA TRP A 23 -5.38 -5.44 11.81
C TRP A 23 -5.54 -4.17 12.67
N VAL A 24 -4.69 -3.17 12.49
CA VAL A 24 -4.81 -1.87 13.19
C VAL A 24 -6.16 -1.21 12.89
N ASP A 25 -6.56 -1.16 11.62
CA ASP A 25 -7.87 -0.61 11.23
C ASP A 25 -9.03 -1.43 11.81
N PHE A 26 -8.89 -2.76 11.83
CA PHE A 26 -9.88 -3.64 12.44
C PHE A 26 -10.04 -3.36 13.93
N ILE A 27 -8.94 -3.23 14.67
CA ILE A 27 -8.95 -2.91 16.10
C ILE A 27 -9.58 -1.54 16.35
N THR A 28 -9.14 -0.51 15.62
CA THR A 28 -9.71 0.83 15.74
C THR A 28 -11.23 0.79 15.50
N LYS A 29 -11.69 0.11 14.44
CA LYS A 29 -13.13 -0.04 14.15
C LYS A 29 -13.88 -0.86 15.21
N LYS A 30 -13.28 -1.92 15.75
CA LYS A 30 -13.90 -2.82 16.74
C LYS A 30 -14.20 -2.10 18.06
N TYR A 31 -13.29 -1.22 18.48
CA TYR A 31 -13.36 -0.57 19.79
C TYR A 31 -13.86 0.88 19.75
N THR A 32 -13.96 1.49 18.57
CA THR A 32 -14.63 2.79 18.41
C THR A 32 -16.13 2.63 18.68
N ARG A 33 -16.67 3.34 19.67
CA ARG A 33 -18.10 3.38 20.01
C ARG A 33 -18.52 4.80 20.34
N ASP A 34 -19.75 5.15 19.95
CA ASP A 34 -20.52 6.30 20.46
C ASP A 34 -19.68 7.58 20.70
N GLU A 35 -19.02 8.05 19.63
CA GLU A 35 -18.15 9.26 19.56
C GLU A 35 -16.75 9.14 20.17
N TYR A 36 -16.41 8.03 20.83
CA TYR A 36 -15.05 7.77 21.32
C TYR A 36 -14.14 7.32 20.17
N ILE A 37 -13.20 8.18 19.79
CA ILE A 37 -12.14 7.88 18.83
C ILE A 37 -10.93 7.40 19.61
N LEU A 38 -10.47 6.19 19.32
CA LEU A 38 -9.26 5.64 19.92
C LEU A 38 -8.05 6.51 19.59
N ASP A 39 -7.27 6.84 20.60
CA ASP A 39 -5.94 7.40 20.40
C ASP A 39 -4.89 6.30 20.10
N ALA A 40 -3.63 6.71 20.00
CA ALA A 40 -2.53 5.79 19.70
C ALA A 40 -2.28 4.78 20.82
N ASP A 41 -2.42 5.19 22.08
CA ASP A 41 -2.18 4.34 23.25
C ASP A 41 -3.33 3.35 23.40
N ASP A 42 -4.58 3.78 23.23
CA ASP A 42 -5.77 2.94 23.17
C ASP A 42 -5.66 1.83 22.13
N THR A 43 -5.25 2.20 20.92
CA THR A 43 -5.08 1.26 19.81
C THR A 43 -4.00 0.23 20.14
N THR A 44 -2.89 0.68 20.73
CA THR A 44 -1.78 -0.18 21.14
C THR A 44 -2.21 -1.15 22.24
N ASN A 45 -2.90 -0.67 23.28
CA ASN A 45 -3.41 -1.49 24.38
C ASN A 45 -4.44 -2.52 23.90
N SER A 46 -5.30 -2.13 22.96
CA SER A 46 -6.26 -3.03 22.31
C SER A 46 -5.57 -4.12 21.50
N LEU A 47 -4.49 -3.79 20.78
CA LEU A 47 -3.67 -4.78 20.07
C LEU A 47 -3.01 -5.77 21.04
N ILE A 48 -2.41 -5.28 22.14
CA ILE A 48 -1.77 -6.13 23.16
C ILE A 48 -2.79 -7.11 23.75
N PHE A 49 -3.95 -6.60 24.15
CA PHE A 49 -5.03 -7.40 24.70
C PHE A 49 -5.48 -8.49 23.72
N GLU A 50 -5.76 -8.11 22.48
CA GLU A 50 -6.22 -9.06 21.47
C GLU A 50 -5.13 -10.09 21.12
N TRP A 51 -3.87 -9.68 21.03
CA TRP A 51 -2.79 -10.63 20.70
C TRP A 51 -2.61 -11.69 21.78
N LEU A 52 -2.55 -11.27 23.05
CA LEU A 52 -2.34 -12.19 24.17
C LEU A 52 -3.54 -13.15 24.32
N ASN A 53 -4.77 -12.68 24.11
CA ASN A 53 -5.96 -13.51 24.16
C ASN A 53 -6.15 -14.42 22.93
N ASN A 54 -5.52 -14.11 21.81
CA ASN A 54 -5.54 -14.96 20.61
C ASN A 54 -4.25 -15.81 20.48
N GLY A 55 -3.56 -16.05 21.59
CA GLY A 55 -2.46 -17.00 21.67
C GLY A 55 -1.18 -16.48 21.03
N TYR A 56 -0.74 -15.29 21.44
CA TYR A 56 0.61 -14.79 21.18
C TYR A 56 1.66 -15.89 21.41
N SER A 57 2.62 -15.98 20.49
CA SER A 57 3.76 -16.87 20.59
C SER A 57 5.05 -16.18 20.14
N GLU A 58 6.21 -16.69 20.57
CA GLU A 58 7.53 -16.21 20.12
C GLU A 58 7.67 -16.28 18.59
N GLU A 59 7.02 -17.25 17.95
CA GLU A 59 7.00 -17.39 16.49
C GLU A 59 6.32 -16.20 15.82
N ASP A 60 5.32 -15.58 16.45
CA ASP A 60 4.71 -14.35 15.93
C ASP A 60 5.73 -13.20 15.91
N ALA A 61 6.57 -13.12 16.94
CA ALA A 61 7.62 -12.10 17.03
C ALA A 61 8.71 -12.31 15.96
N LYS A 62 9.09 -13.57 15.68
CA LYS A 62 10.04 -13.91 14.61
C LYS A 62 9.49 -13.59 13.21
N ASN A 63 8.22 -13.92 12.96
CA ASN A 63 7.56 -13.56 11.70
C ASN A 63 7.50 -12.04 11.49
N LEU A 64 7.36 -11.27 12.57
CA LEU A 64 7.44 -9.81 12.53
C LEU A 64 8.85 -9.27 12.41
N ALA A 65 9.86 -9.96 12.94
CA ALA A 65 11.26 -9.61 12.72
C ALA A 65 11.60 -9.70 11.23
N LEU A 66 11.11 -10.72 10.53
CA LEU A 66 11.24 -10.84 9.07
C LEU A 66 10.59 -9.65 8.35
N LEU A 67 9.39 -9.22 8.75
CA LEU A 67 8.75 -8.02 8.20
C LEU A 67 9.53 -6.74 8.53
N HIS A 68 10.13 -6.65 9.72
CA HIS A 68 10.96 -5.51 10.11
C HIS A 68 12.21 -5.40 9.25
N ALA A 69 12.86 -6.52 8.93
CA ALA A 69 13.99 -6.54 8.01
C ALA A 69 13.60 -5.99 6.63
N VAL A 70 12.39 -6.31 6.14
CA VAL A 70 11.84 -5.72 4.91
C VAL A 70 11.55 -4.23 5.04
N TYR A 71 11.03 -3.79 6.19
CA TYR A 71 10.77 -2.38 6.48
C TYR A 71 12.06 -1.53 6.50
N ASP A 72 13.17 -2.09 6.97
CA ASP A 72 14.45 -1.39 7.07
C ASP A 72 15.13 -1.16 5.72
N LEU A 73 14.78 -1.94 4.68
CA LEU A 73 15.29 -1.75 3.32
C LEU A 73 15.12 -0.29 2.83
N GLU A 74 16.09 0.19 2.04
CA GLU A 74 16.12 1.57 1.53
C GLU A 74 14.96 1.88 0.57
N SER A 75 14.42 0.86 -0.08
CA SER A 75 13.29 0.96 -1.01
C SER A 75 11.96 1.33 -0.34
N LYS A 76 11.88 1.25 1.01
CA LYS A 76 10.73 1.62 1.84
C LYS A 76 9.39 1.15 1.26
N ALA A 77 9.20 -0.17 1.26
CA ALA A 77 7.97 -0.80 0.76
C ALA A 77 6.72 -0.47 1.59
N LEU A 78 6.88 -0.06 2.85
CA LEU A 78 5.80 0.37 3.74
C LEU A 78 5.92 1.87 4.00
N GLN A 79 4.94 2.63 3.55
CA GLN A 79 4.85 4.09 3.69
C GLN A 79 3.45 4.50 4.12
N GLY A 80 3.34 5.73 4.63
CA GLY A 80 2.07 6.33 5.02
C GLY A 80 1.32 5.48 6.04
N LYS A 81 0.11 5.04 5.69
CA LYS A 81 -0.73 4.23 6.58
C LYS A 81 -0.11 2.90 6.98
N LEU A 82 0.61 2.24 6.07
CA LEU A 82 1.26 0.95 6.36
C LEU A 82 2.44 1.11 7.33
N ASP A 83 3.20 2.20 7.19
CA ASP A 83 4.28 2.54 8.12
C ASP A 83 3.73 2.79 9.55
N TYR A 84 2.66 3.58 9.65
CA TYR A 84 2.00 3.82 10.92
C TYR A 84 1.51 2.51 11.56
N ALA A 85 0.76 1.69 10.79
CA ALA A 85 0.24 0.42 11.28
C ALA A 85 1.35 -0.51 11.77
N PHE A 86 2.44 -0.61 11.00
CA PHE A 86 3.61 -1.41 11.36
C PHE A 86 4.24 -0.94 12.67
N LYS A 87 4.50 0.36 12.81
CA LYS A 87 5.07 0.94 14.05
C LYS A 87 4.19 0.71 15.27
N THR A 88 2.88 0.90 15.15
CA THR A 88 1.93 0.64 16.25
C THR A 88 1.97 -0.84 16.67
N ILE A 89 2.00 -1.76 15.70
CA ILE A 89 2.11 -3.21 15.98
C ILE A 89 3.44 -3.55 16.65
N ILE A 90 4.56 -2.95 16.24
CA ILE A 90 5.88 -3.19 16.86
C ILE A 90 5.89 -2.75 18.33
N VAL A 91 5.28 -1.61 18.65
CA VAL A 91 5.15 -1.17 20.06
C VAL A 91 4.32 -2.18 20.85
N ALA A 92 3.17 -2.62 20.31
CA ALA A 92 2.34 -3.64 20.95
C ALA A 92 3.10 -4.97 21.13
N LEU A 93 3.87 -5.41 20.13
CA LEU A 93 4.66 -6.63 20.16
C LEU A 93 5.63 -6.64 21.33
N PHE A 94 6.40 -5.57 21.53
CA PHE A 94 7.37 -5.52 22.64
C PHE A 94 6.69 -5.67 23.99
N LEU A 95 5.49 -5.12 24.17
CA LEU A 95 4.71 -5.29 25.39
C LEU A 95 4.15 -6.71 25.53
N CYS A 96 3.70 -7.33 24.44
CA CYS A 96 3.35 -8.76 24.43
C CYS A 96 4.54 -9.63 24.84
N MET A 97 5.74 -9.38 24.32
CA MET A 97 6.97 -10.09 24.69
C MET A 97 7.28 -9.95 26.18
N VAL A 98 7.19 -8.73 26.74
CA VAL A 98 7.40 -8.50 28.17
C VAL A 98 6.36 -9.26 29.00
N PHE A 99 5.08 -9.18 28.64
CA PHE A 99 4.01 -9.85 29.39
C PHE A 99 4.16 -11.37 29.32
N HIS A 100 4.47 -11.91 28.15
CA HIS A 100 4.74 -13.34 27.97
C HIS A 100 5.93 -13.81 28.80
N LYS A 101 7.06 -13.08 28.78
CA LYS A 101 8.27 -13.41 29.54
C LYS A 101 8.04 -13.49 31.05
N HIS A 102 7.13 -12.68 31.57
CA HIS A 102 6.78 -12.65 33.00
C HIS A 102 5.50 -13.41 33.35
N ASN A 103 4.92 -14.16 32.40
CA ASN A 103 3.67 -14.90 32.58
C ASN A 103 2.52 -13.99 33.07
N LEU A 104 2.44 -12.77 32.56
CA LEU A 104 1.35 -11.84 32.84
C LEU A 104 0.18 -12.14 31.89
N TYR A 105 -0.89 -12.71 32.44
CA TYR A 105 -2.10 -13.06 31.70
C TYR A 105 -3.15 -11.96 31.84
N LEU A 106 -3.70 -11.52 30.70
CA LEU A 106 -4.82 -10.59 30.65
C LEU A 106 -6.12 -11.40 30.67
N GLN A 107 -6.57 -11.79 31.86
CA GLN A 107 -7.89 -12.44 31.99
C GLN A 107 -8.99 -11.39 31.93
N SER A 108 -9.96 -11.62 31.03
CA SER A 108 -11.23 -10.88 31.00
C SER A 108 -12.34 -11.76 31.55
N ASP A 109 -13.14 -11.20 32.46
CA ASP A 109 -14.38 -11.83 32.94
C ASP A 109 -15.58 -11.55 32.00
N SER A 110 -15.40 -10.66 31.02
CA SER A 110 -16.44 -10.25 30.07
C SER A 110 -16.14 -10.70 28.64
N PRO A 111 -17.14 -11.24 27.90
CA PRO A 111 -17.00 -11.57 26.49
C PRO A 111 -16.93 -10.35 25.56
N GLN A 112 -17.29 -9.16 26.05
CA GLN A 112 -17.17 -7.90 25.30
C GLN A 112 -16.54 -6.83 26.20
N MET A 113 -15.23 -6.69 26.11
CA MET A 113 -14.53 -5.58 26.79
C MET A 113 -14.63 -4.28 26.01
N THR A 114 -14.75 -3.15 26.72
CA THR A 114 -14.57 -1.81 26.14
C THR A 114 -13.09 -1.42 26.11
N CYS A 115 -12.76 -0.35 25.38
CA CYS A 115 -11.39 0.17 25.34
C CYS A 115 -10.91 0.61 26.72
N GLU A 116 -11.77 1.26 27.50
CA GLU A 116 -11.45 1.70 28.87
C GLU A 116 -11.15 0.52 29.80
N GLU A 117 -11.93 -0.56 29.69
CA GLU A 117 -11.71 -1.78 30.46
C GLU A 117 -10.38 -2.46 30.08
N ILE A 118 -10.05 -2.49 28.79
CA ILE A 118 -8.76 -2.98 28.29
C ILE A 118 -7.61 -2.15 28.86
N ASN A 119 -7.70 -0.82 28.79
CA ASN A 119 -6.68 0.08 29.30
C ASN A 119 -6.43 -0.13 30.80
N GLN A 120 -7.50 -0.26 31.60
CA GLN A 120 -7.40 -0.56 33.02
C GLN A 120 -6.73 -1.93 33.28
N LEU A 121 -7.04 -2.93 32.46
CA LEU A 121 -6.46 -4.27 32.60
C LEU A 121 -4.97 -4.28 32.27
N ILE A 122 -4.56 -3.60 31.20
CA ILE A 122 -3.16 -3.41 30.81
C ILE A 122 -2.41 -2.67 31.91
N GLU A 123 -2.96 -1.56 32.42
CA GLU A 123 -2.33 -0.77 33.47
C GLU A 123 -2.15 -1.58 34.77
N LYS A 124 -3.21 -2.30 35.19
CA LYS A 124 -3.17 -3.17 36.37
C LYS A 124 -2.13 -4.28 36.23
N SER A 125 -2.02 -4.87 35.05
CA SER A 125 -1.05 -5.93 34.77
C SER A 125 0.38 -5.38 34.72
N GLY A 126 0.58 -4.22 34.11
CA GLY A 126 1.87 -3.52 34.07
C GLY A 126 2.38 -3.16 35.48
N LYS A 127 1.49 -2.77 36.40
CA LYS A 127 1.84 -2.48 37.81
C LYS A 127 2.34 -3.68 38.61
N GLN A 128 2.19 -4.91 38.10
CA GLN A 128 2.77 -6.10 38.74
C GLN A 128 4.30 -6.13 38.61
N LEU A 129 4.85 -5.40 37.65
CA LEU A 129 6.30 -5.23 37.47
C LEU A 129 6.74 -3.91 38.11
N SER A 130 7.86 -3.95 38.84
CA SER A 130 8.49 -2.71 39.29
C SER A 130 9.01 -1.90 38.08
N PRO A 131 9.06 -0.55 38.16
CA PRO A 131 9.52 0.26 37.03
C PRO A 131 10.92 -0.11 36.51
N SER A 132 11.83 -0.54 37.40
CA SER A 132 13.17 -0.98 37.02
C SER A 132 13.16 -2.31 36.27
N LEU A 133 12.38 -3.28 36.76
CA LEU A 133 12.23 -4.59 36.12
C LEU A 133 11.53 -4.49 34.77
N TYR A 134 10.51 -3.64 34.66
CA TYR A 134 9.82 -3.36 33.40
C TYR A 134 10.79 -2.81 32.35
N ARG A 135 11.56 -1.76 32.69
CA ARG A 135 12.53 -1.15 31.77
C ARG A 135 13.62 -2.13 31.33
N SER A 136 14.19 -2.90 32.25
CA SER A 136 15.23 -3.89 31.89
C SER A 136 14.66 -5.01 31.04
N SER A 137 13.42 -5.44 31.29
CA SER A 137 12.75 -6.47 30.50
C SER A 137 12.45 -5.97 29.08
N LEU A 138 11.96 -4.74 28.95
CA LEU A 138 11.69 -4.10 27.66
C LEU A 138 12.97 -4.00 26.82
N ALA A 139 14.06 -3.51 27.41
CA ALA A 139 15.35 -3.44 26.72
C ALA A 139 15.85 -4.83 26.29
N GLY A 140 15.65 -5.85 27.15
CA GLY A 140 16.00 -7.22 26.85
C GLY A 140 15.25 -7.79 25.65
N VAL A 141 13.92 -7.64 25.61
CA VAL A 141 13.10 -8.16 24.50
C VAL A 141 13.32 -7.39 23.20
N GLN A 142 13.60 -6.08 23.27
CA GLN A 142 13.98 -5.29 22.10
C GLN A 142 15.31 -5.76 21.51
N THR A 143 16.30 -5.98 22.38
CA THR A 143 17.61 -6.51 21.95
C THR A 143 17.47 -7.86 21.26
N GLU A 144 16.69 -8.77 21.85
CA GLU A 144 16.40 -10.09 21.29
C GLU A 144 15.67 -10.00 19.94
N PHE A 145 14.64 -9.15 19.84
CA PHE A 145 13.92 -8.92 18.60
C PHE A 145 14.83 -8.42 17.48
N PHE A 146 15.64 -7.39 17.74
CA PHE A 146 16.56 -6.85 16.73
C PHE A 146 17.67 -7.84 16.36
N GLN A 147 18.07 -8.74 17.26
CA GLN A 147 18.93 -9.87 16.89
C GLN A 147 18.23 -10.81 15.89
N TRP A 148 16.92 -11.05 16.01
CA TRP A 148 16.20 -11.83 14.99
C TRP A 148 16.07 -11.07 13.66
N VAL A 149 15.91 -9.75 13.70
CA VAL A 149 15.92 -8.90 12.49
C VAL A 149 17.27 -9.02 11.77
N ASP A 150 18.38 -8.82 12.48
CA ASP A 150 19.73 -8.87 11.93
C ASP A 150 20.10 -10.26 11.39
N ASN A 151 19.54 -11.32 11.99
CA ASN A 151 19.77 -12.70 11.58
C ASN A 151 18.72 -13.24 10.59
N SER A 152 17.82 -12.40 10.08
CA SER A 152 16.79 -12.81 9.11
C SER A 152 17.44 -13.29 7.81
N ASP A 153 16.92 -14.39 7.26
CA ASP A 153 17.45 -14.94 6.01
C ASP A 153 17.23 -13.96 4.85
N THR A 154 18.32 -13.59 4.16
CA THR A 154 18.27 -12.57 3.10
C THR A 154 17.39 -12.98 1.92
N HIS A 155 17.31 -14.29 1.62
CA HIS A 155 16.46 -14.79 0.56
C HIS A 155 14.98 -14.67 0.95
N GLU A 156 14.62 -15.06 2.17
CA GLU A 156 13.26 -14.88 2.69
C GLU A 156 12.85 -13.40 2.73
N VAL A 157 13.73 -12.51 3.22
CA VAL A 157 13.51 -11.06 3.21
C VAL A 157 13.20 -10.57 1.79
N THR A 158 13.98 -11.01 0.80
CA THR A 158 13.78 -10.63 -0.60
C THR A 158 12.43 -11.11 -1.13
N VAL A 159 12.07 -12.37 -0.86
CA VAL A 159 10.78 -12.95 -1.28
C VAL A 159 9.60 -12.20 -0.68
N VAL A 160 9.68 -11.83 0.60
CA VAL A 160 8.64 -11.05 1.28
C VAL A 160 8.59 -9.62 0.73
N PHE A 161 9.74 -8.98 0.54
CA PHE A 161 9.85 -7.66 -0.07
C PHE A 161 9.17 -7.64 -1.43
N ASP A 162 9.49 -8.57 -2.33
CA ASP A 162 8.92 -8.62 -3.68
C ASP A 162 7.39 -8.74 -3.66
N LYS A 163 6.84 -9.58 -2.77
CA LYS A 163 5.38 -9.75 -2.60
C LYS A 163 4.70 -8.45 -2.15
N ILE A 164 5.27 -7.78 -1.14
CA ILE A 164 4.72 -6.52 -0.62
C ILE A 164 4.87 -5.41 -1.66
N HIS A 165 6.08 -5.28 -2.21
CA HIS A 165 6.45 -4.20 -3.12
C HIS A 165 5.68 -4.28 -4.45
N ALA A 166 5.33 -5.48 -4.93
CA ALA A 166 4.51 -5.65 -6.13
C ALA A 166 3.16 -4.88 -6.04
N ILE A 167 2.59 -4.75 -4.84
CA ILE A 167 1.36 -3.98 -4.61
C ILE A 167 1.68 -2.55 -4.16
N THR A 168 2.57 -2.35 -3.19
CA THR A 168 2.78 -1.02 -2.61
C THR A 168 3.43 -0.05 -3.57
N ARG A 169 4.31 -0.52 -4.46
CA ARG A 169 4.86 0.30 -5.55
C ARG A 169 3.76 0.89 -6.42
N LEU A 170 2.73 0.11 -6.76
CA LEU A 170 1.61 0.57 -7.57
C LEU A 170 0.78 1.61 -6.83
N ARG A 171 0.51 1.39 -5.53
CA ARG A 171 -0.19 2.36 -4.67
C ARG A 171 0.52 3.72 -4.71
N TYR A 172 1.81 3.74 -4.43
CA TYR A 172 2.57 4.98 -4.32
C TYR A 172 2.76 5.68 -5.67
N LEU A 173 3.01 4.93 -6.74
CA LEU A 173 3.08 5.52 -8.09
C LEU A 173 1.75 6.15 -8.50
N LEU A 174 0.63 5.52 -8.16
CA LEU A 174 -0.69 6.00 -8.52
C LEU A 174 -1.14 7.19 -7.66
N GLU A 175 -0.77 7.21 -6.37
CA GLU A 175 -0.94 8.39 -5.51
C GLU A 175 -0.16 9.59 -6.04
N ASP A 176 1.10 9.40 -6.41
CA ASP A 176 1.93 10.45 -7.01
C ASP A 176 1.33 10.96 -8.33
N TYR A 177 0.87 10.03 -9.18
CA TYR A 177 0.17 10.37 -10.42
C TYR A 177 -1.09 11.21 -10.16
N ILE A 178 -1.96 10.78 -9.24
CA ILE A 178 -3.19 11.50 -8.90
C ILE A 178 -2.88 12.89 -8.34
N LEU A 179 -1.89 13.00 -7.47
CA LEU A 179 -1.50 14.29 -6.87
C LEU A 179 -1.01 15.27 -7.95
N HIS A 180 -0.19 14.80 -8.89
CA HIS A 180 0.29 15.61 -10.01
C HIS A 180 -0.83 15.96 -10.98
N LEU A 181 -1.72 15.01 -11.28
CA LEU A 181 -2.87 15.24 -12.15
C LEU A 181 -3.80 16.30 -11.56
N ASP A 182 -4.15 16.19 -10.28
CA ASP A 182 -5.03 17.13 -9.59
C ASP A 182 -4.47 18.56 -9.60
N ARG A 183 -3.15 18.71 -9.41
CA ARG A 183 -2.45 20.01 -9.41
C ARG A 183 -2.21 20.61 -10.79
N SER A 184 -2.23 19.80 -11.84
CA SER A 184 -1.87 20.22 -13.21
C SER A 184 -3.08 20.59 -14.07
N LYS A 185 -4.22 20.91 -13.45
CA LYS A 185 -5.45 21.30 -14.16
C LYS A 185 -5.16 22.44 -15.14
N LYS A 186 -5.42 22.19 -16.43
CA LYS A 186 -5.38 23.20 -17.49
C LYS A 186 -6.80 23.51 -17.93
N ASP A 187 -7.08 24.78 -18.19
CA ASP A 187 -8.43 25.24 -18.57
C ASP A 187 -8.96 24.64 -19.89
N GLN A 188 -8.09 24.05 -20.71
CA GLN A 188 -8.43 23.48 -22.02
C GLN A 188 -8.50 21.94 -22.03
N ASP A 189 -8.29 21.28 -20.89
CA ASP A 189 -8.28 19.81 -20.82
C ASP A 189 -9.63 19.29 -20.33
N GLU A 190 -10.56 19.11 -21.27
CA GLU A 190 -11.94 18.68 -20.97
C GLU A 190 -12.00 17.28 -20.34
N LEU A 191 -11.01 16.43 -20.62
CA LEU A 191 -10.95 15.05 -20.13
C LEU A 191 -10.21 14.90 -18.79
N HIS A 192 -9.62 15.97 -18.27
CA HIS A 192 -8.90 16.00 -16.99
C HIS A 192 -9.71 15.40 -15.84
N THR A 193 -10.97 15.83 -15.69
CA THR A 193 -11.85 15.37 -14.61
C THR A 193 -12.15 13.88 -14.72
N ALA A 194 -12.34 13.38 -15.95
CA ALA A 194 -12.57 11.96 -16.20
C ALA A 194 -11.33 11.12 -15.85
N ARG A 195 -10.13 11.57 -16.25
CA ARG A 195 -8.86 10.91 -15.89
C ARG A 195 -8.67 10.87 -14.38
N LEU A 196 -8.88 12.00 -13.70
CA LEU A 196 -8.74 12.07 -12.25
C LEU A 196 -9.73 11.15 -11.52
N SER A 197 -10.98 11.09 -11.97
CA SER A 197 -12.00 10.19 -11.41
C SER A 197 -11.61 8.72 -11.61
N LEU A 198 -11.18 8.36 -12.83
CA LEU A 198 -10.77 6.99 -13.15
C LEU A 198 -9.52 6.58 -12.36
N ALA A 199 -8.53 7.45 -12.23
CA ALA A 199 -7.33 7.22 -11.45
C ALA A 199 -7.64 7.01 -9.95
N LYS A 200 -8.54 7.81 -9.38
CA LYS A 200 -8.99 7.62 -7.99
C LYS A 200 -9.70 6.28 -7.79
N ARG A 201 -10.56 5.87 -8.72
CA ARG A 201 -11.20 4.54 -8.70
C ARG A 201 -10.18 3.41 -8.80
N PHE A 202 -9.19 3.58 -9.68
CA PHE A 202 -8.08 2.63 -9.80
C PHE A 202 -7.30 2.52 -8.49
N LEU A 203 -7.04 3.65 -7.82
CA LEU A 203 -6.36 3.66 -6.53
C LEU A 203 -7.17 2.94 -5.46
N THR A 204 -8.48 3.18 -5.38
CA THR A 204 -9.37 2.44 -4.49
C THR A 204 -9.27 0.93 -4.72
N TYR A 205 -9.34 0.49 -5.97
CA TYR A 205 -9.20 -0.93 -6.32
C TYR A 205 -7.87 -1.52 -5.83
N ILE A 206 -6.74 -0.83 -6.04
CA ILE A 206 -5.41 -1.31 -5.63
C ILE A 206 -5.25 -1.34 -4.11
N TYR A 207 -5.89 -0.42 -3.38
CA TYR A 207 -5.89 -0.45 -1.92
C TYR A 207 -6.64 -1.65 -1.35
N GLU A 208 -7.63 -2.19 -2.08
CA GLU A 208 -8.34 -3.42 -1.71
C GLU A 208 -7.53 -4.70 -2.01
N GLN A 209 -6.48 -4.61 -2.84
CA GLN A 209 -5.67 -5.78 -3.19
C GLN A 209 -4.57 -6.03 -2.15
N LEU A 210 -4.44 -7.28 -1.72
CA LEU A 210 -3.46 -7.73 -0.72
C LEU A 210 -2.35 -8.58 -1.31
N GLU A 211 -2.57 -9.13 -2.51
CA GLU A 211 -1.62 -9.96 -3.25
C GLU A 211 -1.69 -9.62 -4.74
N PHE A 212 -0.55 -9.69 -5.42
CA PHE A 212 -0.47 -9.47 -6.86
C PHE A 212 -0.75 -10.79 -7.60
N THR A 213 -1.98 -10.95 -8.10
CA THR A 213 -2.42 -12.14 -8.84
C THR A 213 -2.58 -11.83 -10.34
N PRO A 214 -2.64 -12.83 -11.23
CA PRO A 214 -2.91 -12.59 -12.65
C PRO A 214 -4.19 -11.78 -12.90
N LYS A 215 -5.25 -12.05 -12.14
CA LYS A 215 -6.50 -11.27 -12.21
C LYS A 215 -6.30 -9.80 -11.85
N VAL A 216 -5.45 -9.52 -10.85
CA VAL A 216 -5.09 -8.14 -10.46
C VAL A 216 -4.29 -7.47 -11.57
N ALA A 217 -3.36 -8.18 -12.20
CA ALA A 217 -2.59 -7.67 -13.34
C ALA A 217 -3.48 -7.33 -14.55
N ASP A 218 -4.46 -8.17 -14.85
CA ASP A 218 -5.43 -7.92 -15.93
C ASP A 218 -6.28 -6.68 -15.63
N GLU A 219 -6.78 -6.54 -14.40
CA GLU A 219 -7.60 -5.40 -14.02
C GLU A 219 -6.80 -4.08 -14.01
N ILE A 220 -5.54 -4.13 -13.54
CA ILE A 220 -4.59 -3.01 -13.68
C ILE A 220 -4.45 -2.60 -15.14
N SER A 221 -4.26 -3.58 -16.04
CA SER A 221 -4.11 -3.32 -17.47
C SER A 221 -5.37 -2.64 -18.04
N ASN A 222 -6.56 -3.07 -17.64
CA ASN A 222 -7.83 -2.46 -18.03
C ASN A 222 -7.93 -0.99 -17.60
N TYR A 223 -7.60 -0.68 -16.33
CA TYR A 223 -7.59 0.69 -15.82
C TYR A 223 -6.58 1.58 -16.56
N VAL A 224 -5.36 1.09 -16.76
CA VAL A 224 -4.31 1.85 -17.45
C VAL A 224 -4.68 2.09 -18.91
N ASN A 225 -5.26 1.12 -19.61
CA ASN A 225 -5.70 1.29 -20.99
C ASN A 225 -6.86 2.29 -21.09
N ALA A 226 -7.84 2.23 -20.19
CA ALA A 226 -8.90 3.23 -20.13
C ALA A 226 -8.36 4.65 -19.83
N LEU A 227 -7.29 4.78 -19.02
CA LEU A 227 -6.62 6.08 -18.84
C LEU A 227 -5.90 6.55 -20.11
N ARG A 228 -5.31 5.64 -20.89
CA ARG A 228 -4.69 5.96 -22.20
C ARG A 228 -5.70 6.43 -23.24
N GLU A 229 -6.91 5.88 -23.22
CA GLU A 229 -8.00 6.31 -24.11
C GLU A 229 -8.48 7.74 -23.82
N LEU A 230 -8.22 8.26 -22.62
CA LEU A 230 -8.58 9.62 -22.23
C LEU A 230 -7.51 10.67 -22.61
N HIS A 231 -6.68 10.35 -23.61
CA HIS A 231 -5.65 11.23 -24.19
C HIS A 231 -4.75 11.89 -23.12
N PRO A 232 -4.00 11.09 -22.34
CA PRO A 232 -3.09 11.60 -21.33
C PRO A 232 -1.98 12.45 -21.93
N ASN A 233 -1.45 13.40 -21.16
CA ASN A 233 -0.26 14.15 -21.57
C ASN A 233 1.00 13.26 -21.53
N LYS A 234 2.08 13.69 -22.18
CA LYS A 234 3.34 12.93 -22.24
C LYS A 234 3.88 12.47 -20.87
N TRP A 235 3.83 13.33 -19.85
CA TRP A 235 4.30 12.97 -18.51
C TRP A 235 3.41 11.90 -17.85
N GLU A 236 2.11 11.91 -18.15
CA GLU A 236 1.16 10.92 -17.67
C GLU A 236 1.46 9.57 -18.34
N GLU A 237 1.76 9.56 -19.63
CA GLU A 237 2.14 8.34 -20.37
C GLU A 237 3.35 7.62 -19.73
N GLU A 238 4.38 8.37 -19.34
CA GLU A 238 5.57 7.80 -18.66
C GLU A 238 5.18 7.12 -17.32
N ARG A 239 4.20 7.67 -16.60
CA ARG A 239 3.69 7.08 -15.35
C ARG A 239 2.80 5.88 -15.61
N LEU A 240 1.95 5.94 -16.62
CA LEU A 240 1.09 4.83 -17.03
C LEU A 240 1.92 3.64 -17.52
N ASP A 241 3.02 3.88 -18.23
CA ASP A 241 3.94 2.83 -18.67
C ASP A 241 4.69 2.17 -17.49
N ALA A 242 4.95 2.92 -16.42
CA ALA A 242 5.52 2.38 -15.19
C ALA A 242 4.53 1.56 -14.35
N LEU A 243 3.22 1.84 -14.47
CA LEU A 243 2.13 1.11 -13.80
C LEU A 243 1.79 -0.18 -14.54
N SER A 244 1.63 -0.09 -15.86
CA SER A 244 1.42 -1.24 -16.74
C SER A 244 1.96 -0.93 -18.12
N PRO A 245 3.08 -1.52 -18.55
CA PRO A 245 3.64 -1.24 -19.86
C PRO A 245 2.64 -1.60 -20.97
N PRO A 246 2.69 -0.92 -22.13
CA PRO A 246 1.82 -1.26 -23.26
C PRO A 246 2.11 -2.69 -23.71
N SER A 247 1.08 -3.38 -24.20
CA SER A 247 1.31 -4.66 -24.87
C SER A 247 2.23 -4.44 -26.09
N THR A 248 2.92 -5.49 -26.54
CA THR A 248 3.78 -5.40 -27.73
C THR A 248 3.03 -4.92 -28.99
N LEU A 249 1.71 -5.18 -29.06
CA LEU A 249 0.83 -4.68 -30.11
C LEU A 249 0.54 -3.18 -29.98
N ASP A 250 0.33 -2.68 -28.77
CA ASP A 250 0.11 -1.24 -28.51
C ASP A 250 1.37 -0.41 -28.77
N ASN A 251 2.55 -0.96 -28.47
CA ASN A 251 3.83 -0.35 -28.84
C ASN A 251 3.96 -0.21 -30.37
N THR A 252 3.46 -1.18 -31.13
CA THR A 252 3.43 -1.13 -32.59
C THR A 252 2.46 -0.05 -33.08
N TRP A 253 1.30 0.09 -32.44
CA TRP A 253 0.33 1.13 -32.79
C TRP A 253 0.81 2.54 -32.45
N ARG A 254 1.48 2.75 -31.30
CA ARG A 254 2.14 4.02 -30.94
C ARG A 254 3.25 4.41 -31.92
N TRP A 255 3.97 3.42 -32.46
CA TRP A 255 4.93 3.64 -33.54
C TRP A 255 4.27 4.05 -34.85
N VAL A 256 3.18 3.36 -35.24
CA VAL A 256 2.45 3.64 -36.48
C VAL A 256 1.76 5.01 -36.44
N THR A 257 1.16 5.39 -35.30
CA THR A 257 0.53 6.71 -35.13
C THR A 257 1.56 7.82 -34.99
N GLY A 258 2.69 7.57 -34.32
CA GLY A 258 3.81 8.51 -34.22
C GLY A 258 4.48 8.80 -35.58
N ILE A 259 4.65 7.77 -36.43
CA ILE A 259 5.10 7.96 -37.81
C ILE A 259 4.02 8.65 -38.65
N GLY A 260 2.74 8.28 -38.47
CA GLY A 260 1.62 8.88 -39.20
C GLY A 260 1.54 10.39 -38.98
N ILE A 261 1.61 10.86 -37.72
CA ILE A 261 1.59 12.29 -37.39
C ILE A 261 2.83 13.01 -37.93
N GLY A 262 4.00 12.37 -37.89
CA GLY A 262 5.23 12.90 -38.49
C GLY A 262 5.15 13.01 -40.02
N PHE A 263 4.53 12.04 -40.68
CA PHE A 263 4.33 12.05 -42.13
C PHE A 263 3.31 13.10 -42.55
N PHE A 264 2.19 13.24 -41.85
CA PHE A 264 1.18 14.26 -42.14
C PHE A 264 1.69 15.68 -41.89
N ASN A 265 2.44 15.93 -40.80
CA ASN A 265 3.06 17.23 -40.59
C ASN A 265 4.10 17.55 -41.67
N LEU A 266 4.88 16.57 -42.15
CA LEU A 266 5.91 16.81 -43.16
C LEU A 266 5.35 16.95 -44.58
N VAL A 267 4.23 16.29 -44.88
CA VAL A 267 3.50 16.40 -46.16
C VAL A 267 2.65 17.69 -46.21
N LEU A 268 2.02 18.09 -45.10
CA LEU A 268 1.25 19.33 -45.03
C LEU A 268 2.13 20.58 -44.92
N HIS A 269 3.36 20.49 -44.40
CA HIS A 269 4.30 21.62 -44.44
C HIS A 269 4.88 21.90 -45.84
N LYS A 270 4.79 20.93 -46.77
CA LYS A 270 5.30 21.05 -48.15
C LYS A 270 4.24 21.43 -49.18
N LYS A 271 2.96 21.54 -48.82
CA LYS A 271 1.93 22.07 -49.71
C LYS A 271 1.03 23.03 -48.96
N SER A 272 1.17 24.32 -49.30
CA SER A 272 0.20 25.33 -48.92
C SER A 272 -1.17 24.93 -49.46
N ILE A 273 -2.20 24.97 -48.60
CA ILE A 273 -3.61 24.73 -48.96
C ILE A 273 -4.06 25.65 -50.12
N GLY A 274 -3.34 26.76 -50.38
CA GLY A 274 -3.56 27.63 -51.54
C GLY A 274 -3.25 26.99 -52.91
N GLU A 275 -2.30 26.04 -52.99
CA GLU A 275 -1.94 25.38 -54.27
C GLU A 275 -2.92 24.27 -54.65
N LEU A 276 -3.66 23.71 -53.68
CA LEU A 276 -4.64 22.63 -53.95
C LEU A 276 -5.99 23.16 -54.46
N ILE A 277 -6.26 24.46 -54.27
CA ILE A 277 -7.54 25.10 -54.62
C ILE A 277 -7.45 25.86 -55.95
N SER A 278 -6.26 26.31 -56.37
CA SER A 278 -6.05 26.91 -57.68
C SER A 278 -5.80 25.84 -58.74
N GLY A 279 -6.87 25.20 -59.22
CA GLY A 279 -6.80 24.34 -60.40
C GLY A 279 -6.28 25.12 -61.61
N GLN A 280 -5.05 24.87 -62.03
CA GLN A 280 -4.59 25.19 -63.39
C GLN A 280 -4.60 23.90 -64.20
N SER A 281 -5.65 23.79 -65.01
CA SER A 281 -5.73 22.91 -66.16
C SER A 281 -4.67 23.32 -67.18
N GLU A 282 -3.59 22.55 -67.32
CA GLU A 282 -2.75 22.60 -68.50
C GLU A 282 -3.42 21.80 -69.62
N THR A 283 -4.10 22.51 -70.53
CA THR A 283 -4.45 21.98 -71.85
C THR A 283 -3.20 21.92 -72.73
N PRO A 284 -3.01 20.85 -73.54
CA PRO A 284 -1.86 20.71 -74.42
C PRO A 284 -2.05 21.56 -75.69
N GLN A 285 -0.99 22.22 -76.16
CA GLN A 285 -0.94 22.82 -77.49
C GLN A 285 0.11 22.13 -78.37
N ILE A 286 -0.34 21.75 -79.56
CA ILE A 286 0.44 21.55 -80.79
C ILE A 286 0.79 22.94 -81.35
#